data_AF-A0A7C8NZY8-F1
#
_entry.id   AF-A0A7C8NZY8-F1
#
_cell.length_a   1.000
_cell.length_b   1.000
_cell.length_c   1.000
_cell.angle_alpha   90.00
_cell.angle_beta   90.00
_cell.angle_gamma   90.00
#
_symmetry.space_group_name_H-M   'P 1'
#
loop_
_entity.id
_entity.type
_entity.pdbx_description
1 polymer ?
#
loop_
_entity_poly.entity_id
_entity_poly.type
_entity_poly.pdbx_seq_one_letter_code
_entity_poly.pdbx_strand_id
1 'polypeptide(L)'
;MASSLTLFDVTVPLFRKGMKTLKHILEKGEAYAKENGISTNDVVNWKLAEDMKPLTFQIQTASNTAKNTCVRVAKLELAVLDDNEETLEDLYKRIDTTLALLDEVEEKNKVEFEGKEDSEVVLVTRGTERKFTGQSYVQTFAIPNFYFHVTTAYTQRNEITEINIKEKKVVKRQNVYSIVVTIQIQE
;
A
#
# COMPACT_ATOMS: atom_id res chain seq x y z
N MET A 1 -19.46 11.32 -27.49
CA MET A 1 -18.47 12.10 -26.72
C MET A 1 -17.49 11.11 -26.13
N ALA A 2 -16.20 11.19 -26.46
CA ALA A 2 -15.21 10.36 -25.78
C ALA A 2 -15.20 10.74 -24.29
N SER A 3 -15.33 9.79 -23.37
CA SER A 3 -15.25 10.09 -21.94
C SER A 3 -13.83 10.55 -21.63
N SER A 4 -13.68 11.76 -21.11
CA SER A 4 -12.41 12.21 -20.55
C SER A 4 -12.03 11.32 -19.37
N LEU A 5 -10.74 11.03 -19.24
CA LEU A 5 -10.18 10.30 -18.09
C LEU A 5 -10.50 11.05 -16.80
N THR A 6 -11.13 10.40 -15.83
CA THR A 6 -11.47 11.00 -14.53
C THR A 6 -10.43 10.64 -13.46
N LEU A 7 -10.44 11.34 -12.33
CA LEU A 7 -9.63 10.96 -11.16
C LEU A 7 -9.96 9.54 -10.66
N PHE A 8 -11.21 9.09 -10.83
CA PHE A 8 -11.59 7.71 -10.51
C PHE A 8 -10.80 6.70 -11.38
N ASP A 9 -10.76 6.91 -12.70
CA ASP A 9 -10.17 5.96 -13.65
C ASP A 9 -8.67 5.75 -13.40
N VAL A 10 -7.98 6.74 -12.81
CA VAL A 10 -6.55 6.67 -12.46
C VAL A 10 -6.29 6.31 -10.99
N THR A 11 -7.31 6.02 -10.19
CA THR A 11 -7.16 5.68 -8.76
C THR A 11 -7.81 4.35 -8.42
N VAL A 12 -9.13 4.32 -8.22
CA VAL A 12 -9.85 3.18 -7.62
C VAL A 12 -9.57 1.87 -8.35
N PRO A 13 -9.70 1.75 -9.69
CA PRO A 13 -9.41 0.50 -10.39
C PRO A 13 -7.94 0.06 -10.27
N LEU A 14 -7.01 1.03 -10.27
CA LEU A 14 -5.57 0.77 -10.16
C LEU A 14 -5.18 0.32 -8.75
N PHE A 15 -5.76 0.95 -7.72
CA PHE A 15 -5.56 0.57 -6.33
C PHE A 15 -6.16 -0.81 -6.05
N ARG A 16 -7.35 -1.14 -6.57
CA ARG A 16 -7.91 -2.50 -6.50
C ARG A 16 -6.95 -3.55 -7.06
N LYS A 17 -6.37 -3.30 -8.24
CA LYS A 17 -5.38 -4.19 -8.84
C LYS A 17 -4.11 -4.30 -7.99
N GLY A 18 -3.64 -3.20 -7.41
CA GLY A 18 -2.51 -3.18 -6.49
C GLY A 18 -2.77 -3.97 -5.20
N MET A 19 -3.96 -3.86 -4.61
CA MET A 19 -4.36 -4.61 -3.42
C MET A 19 -4.43 -6.13 -3.71
N LYS A 20 -4.97 -6.53 -4.87
CA LYS A 20 -4.90 -7.93 -5.33
C LYS A 20 -3.45 -8.42 -5.49
N THR A 21 -2.56 -7.54 -5.94
CA THR A 21 -1.13 -7.84 -6.05
C THR A 21 -0.49 -8.03 -4.68
N LEU A 22 -0.82 -7.19 -3.69
CA LEU A 22 -0.37 -7.34 -2.30
C LEU A 22 -0.84 -8.66 -1.70
N LYS A 23 -2.10 -9.06 -1.93
CA LYS A 23 -2.61 -10.37 -1.50
C LYS A 23 -1.75 -11.50 -2.05
N HIS A 24 -1.45 -11.46 -3.34
CA HIS A 24 -0.61 -12.47 -3.98
C HIS A 24 0.85 -12.47 -3.49
N ILE A 25 1.40 -11.30 -3.14
CA ILE A 25 2.73 -11.20 -2.51
C ILE A 25 2.71 -11.88 -1.14
N LEU A 26 1.66 -11.66 -0.35
CA LEU A 26 1.50 -12.25 0.98
C LEU A 26 1.36 -13.78 0.91
N GLU A 27 0.55 -14.29 -0.03
CA GLU A 27 0.41 -15.73 -0.31
C GLU A 27 1.75 -16.38 -0.62
N LYS A 28 2.58 -15.73 -1.44
CA LYS A 28 3.93 -16.21 -1.76
C LYS A 28 4.87 -16.16 -0.57
N GLY A 29 4.77 -15.14 0.27
CA GLY A 29 5.55 -15.04 1.51
C GLY A 29 5.20 -16.15 2.49
N GLU A 30 3.91 -16.42 2.67
CA GLU A 30 3.39 -17.49 3.53
C GLU A 30 3.81 -18.88 3.03
N ALA A 31 3.68 -19.15 1.74
CA ALA A 31 4.12 -20.42 1.13
C ALA A 31 5.61 -20.66 1.38
N TYR A 32 6.44 -19.62 1.14
CA TYR A 32 7.88 -19.71 1.39
C TYR A 32 8.20 -19.98 2.87
N ALA A 33 7.51 -19.31 3.79
CA ALA A 33 7.71 -19.50 5.22
C ALA A 33 7.41 -20.95 5.62
N LYS A 34 6.29 -21.51 5.15
CA LYS A 34 5.92 -22.91 5.37
C LYS A 34 6.97 -23.89 4.82
N GLU A 35 7.43 -23.67 3.60
CA GLU A 35 8.44 -24.53 2.95
C GLU A 35 9.79 -24.53 3.68
N ASN A 36 10.13 -23.44 4.36
CA ASN A 36 11.43 -23.27 5.03
C ASN A 36 11.36 -23.41 6.56
N GLY A 37 10.21 -23.78 7.12
CA GLY A 37 10.02 -23.94 8.57
C GLY A 37 10.10 -22.62 9.33
N ILE A 38 9.87 -21.49 8.66
CA ILE A 38 9.79 -20.16 9.27
C ILE A 38 8.38 -20.03 9.85
N SER A 39 8.26 -19.45 11.04
CA SER A 39 6.95 -19.15 11.62
C SER A 39 6.20 -18.19 10.71
N THR A 40 4.96 -18.52 10.38
CA THR A 40 4.09 -17.62 9.59
C THR A 40 3.86 -16.29 10.29
N ASN A 41 3.95 -16.26 11.62
CA ASN A 41 3.89 -15.03 12.41
C ASN A 41 5.14 -14.14 12.27
N ASP A 42 6.24 -14.64 11.71
CA ASP A 42 7.41 -13.80 11.44
C ASP A 42 7.25 -13.00 10.14
N VAL A 43 6.41 -13.48 9.22
CA VAL A 43 6.19 -12.87 7.90
C VAL A 43 5.66 -11.44 8.01
N VAL A 44 4.77 -11.18 8.98
CA VAL A 44 4.21 -9.84 9.22
C VAL A 44 5.30 -8.82 9.63
N ASN A 45 6.37 -9.31 10.26
CA ASN A 45 7.48 -8.52 10.79
C ASN A 45 8.64 -8.37 9.80
N TRP A 46 8.52 -8.92 8.60
CA TRP A 46 9.55 -8.86 7.57
C TRP A 46 9.91 -7.42 7.17
N LYS A 47 11.21 -7.14 7.12
CA LYS A 47 11.80 -5.84 6.83
C LYS A 47 12.92 -5.98 5.80
N LEU A 48 13.12 -4.93 5.02
CA LEU A 48 14.22 -4.85 4.05
C LEU A 48 15.52 -4.36 4.70
N ALA A 49 15.42 -3.49 5.70
CA ALA A 49 16.52 -2.99 6.51
C ALA A 49 16.03 -2.77 7.95
N GLU A 50 16.95 -2.71 8.92
CA GLU A 50 16.63 -2.61 10.36
C GLU A 50 15.79 -1.36 10.70
N ASP A 51 16.07 -0.25 10.00
CA ASP A 51 15.41 1.05 10.17
C ASP A 51 14.09 1.16 9.38
N MET A 52 13.79 0.22 8.49
CA MET A 52 12.54 0.20 7.74
C MET A 52 11.38 -0.41 8.54
N LYS A 53 10.19 0.09 8.27
CA LYS A 53 8.92 -0.45 8.80
C LYS A 53 8.60 -1.82 8.20
N PRO A 54 7.98 -2.70 9.00
CA PRO A 54 7.71 -4.09 8.61
C PRO A 54 6.63 -4.20 7.52
N LEU A 55 6.45 -5.42 7.00
CA LEU A 55 5.45 -5.74 5.98
C LEU A 55 4.03 -5.31 6.37
N THR A 56 3.65 -5.49 7.64
CA THR A 56 2.39 -4.99 8.21
C THR A 56 2.16 -3.51 7.89
N PHE A 57 3.16 -2.67 8.14
CA PHE A 57 3.07 -1.23 7.88
C PHE A 57 2.91 -0.91 6.39
N GLN A 58 3.58 -1.68 5.51
CA GLN A 58 3.47 -1.47 4.07
C GLN A 58 2.04 -1.75 3.58
N ILE A 59 1.42 -2.85 4.06
CA ILE A 59 0.04 -3.22 3.71
C ILE A 59 -0.96 -2.24 4.31
N GLN A 60 -0.79 -1.85 5.58
CA GLN A 60 -1.62 -0.83 6.24
C GLN A 60 -1.59 0.49 5.47
N THR A 61 -0.39 0.97 5.12
CA THR A 61 -0.24 2.26 4.44
C THR A 61 -0.81 2.22 3.03
N ALA A 62 -0.57 1.16 2.26
CA ALA A 62 -1.21 0.99 0.95
C ALA A 62 -2.75 0.98 1.05
N SER A 63 -3.30 0.25 2.03
CA SER A 63 -4.74 0.20 2.30
C SER A 63 -5.30 1.58 2.67
N ASN A 64 -4.60 2.29 3.56
CA ASN A 64 -4.96 3.62 4.00
C ASN A 64 -4.89 4.64 2.87
N THR A 65 -3.88 4.58 2.01
CA THR A 65 -3.76 5.48 0.85
C THR A 65 -4.89 5.24 -0.16
N ALA A 66 -5.25 3.98 -0.42
CA ALA A 66 -6.39 3.66 -1.28
C ALA A 66 -7.70 4.21 -0.72
N LYS A 67 -8.02 3.89 0.55
CA LYS A 67 -9.22 4.37 1.24
C LYS A 67 -9.27 5.90 1.31
N ASN A 68 -8.19 6.51 1.80
CA ASN A 68 -8.15 7.96 2.06
C ASN A 68 -8.23 8.77 0.77
N THR A 69 -7.84 8.21 -0.38
CA THR A 69 -8.05 8.87 -1.67
C THR A 69 -9.53 9.04 -1.97
N CYS A 70 -10.34 8.01 -1.74
CA CYS A 70 -11.80 8.09 -1.85
C CYS A 70 -12.39 9.11 -0.87
N VAL A 71 -11.96 9.07 0.40
CA VAL A 71 -12.41 10.03 1.42
C VAL A 71 -12.06 11.47 1.04
N ARG A 72 -10.83 11.72 0.57
CA ARG A 72 -10.34 13.09 0.38
C ARG A 72 -10.80 13.72 -0.94
N VAL A 73 -10.83 12.95 -2.02
CA VAL A 73 -11.18 13.43 -3.37
C VAL A 73 -12.70 13.44 -3.54
N ALA A 74 -13.35 12.30 -3.26
CA ALA A 74 -14.79 12.15 -3.42
C ALA A 74 -15.60 12.53 -2.16
N LYS A 75 -14.93 12.98 -1.08
CA LYS A 75 -15.57 13.42 0.18
C LYS A 75 -16.48 12.35 0.79
N LEU A 76 -16.13 11.08 0.60
CA LEU A 76 -16.88 9.94 1.11
C LEU A 76 -16.60 9.70 2.59
N GLU A 77 -17.64 9.36 3.34
CA GLU A 77 -17.52 8.84 4.69
C GLU A 77 -17.36 7.32 4.63
N LEU A 78 -16.14 6.84 4.91
CA LEU A 78 -15.80 5.43 4.83
C LEU A 78 -15.37 4.90 6.19
N ALA A 79 -15.62 3.60 6.42
CA ALA A 79 -15.26 2.94 7.66
C ALA A 79 -13.77 3.14 8.01
N VAL A 80 -13.50 3.37 9.29
CA VAL A 80 -12.13 3.42 9.80
C VAL A 80 -11.52 2.02 9.68
N LEU A 81 -10.27 1.98 9.25
CA LEU A 81 -9.48 0.77 9.24
C LEU A 81 -8.41 0.96 10.32
N ASP A 82 -8.61 0.33 11.47
CA ASP A 82 -7.67 0.40 12.59
C ASP A 82 -6.39 -0.35 12.23
N ASP A 83 -5.24 0.24 12.53
CA ASP A 83 -3.93 -0.34 12.22
C ASP A 83 -3.45 -1.27 13.36
N ASN A 84 -4.26 -2.28 13.68
CA ASN A 84 -4.06 -3.22 14.80
C ASN A 84 -3.75 -4.66 14.35
N GLU A 85 -3.38 -4.87 13.09
CA GLU A 85 -3.08 -6.19 12.55
C GLU A 85 -1.78 -6.76 13.12
N GLU A 86 -1.85 -7.95 13.74
CA GLU A 86 -0.69 -8.63 14.33
C GLU A 86 -0.38 -9.97 13.65
N THR A 87 -1.33 -10.53 12.90
CA THR A 87 -1.20 -11.84 12.27
C THR A 87 -1.35 -11.78 10.74
N LEU A 88 -0.94 -12.85 10.05
CA LEU A 88 -1.17 -12.97 8.60
C LEU A 88 -2.66 -12.94 8.25
N GLU A 89 -3.50 -13.57 9.08
CA GLU A 89 -4.95 -13.57 8.90
C GLU A 89 -5.52 -12.15 8.97
N ASP A 90 -5.03 -11.33 9.90
CA ASP A 90 -5.42 -9.92 10.01
C ASP A 90 -5.02 -9.14 8.75
N LEU A 91 -3.83 -9.39 8.20
CA LEU A 91 -3.38 -8.74 6.97
C LEU A 91 -4.21 -9.15 5.75
N TYR A 92 -4.59 -10.43 5.63
CA TYR A 92 -5.51 -10.86 4.58
C TYR A 92 -6.87 -10.18 4.74
N LYS A 93 -7.40 -10.14 5.97
CA LYS A 93 -8.66 -9.47 6.28
C LYS A 93 -8.62 -7.98 5.96
N ARG A 94 -7.51 -7.29 6.25
CA ARG A 94 -7.29 -5.88 5.91
C ARG A 94 -7.33 -5.65 4.41
N ILE A 95 -6.63 -6.50 3.63
CA ILE A 95 -6.63 -6.42 2.17
C ILE A 95 -8.04 -6.66 1.62
N ASP A 96 -8.73 -7.71 2.08
CA ASP A 96 -10.07 -8.06 1.61
C ASP A 96 -11.11 -6.98 1.98
N THR A 97 -11.01 -6.41 3.18
CA THR A 97 -11.85 -5.27 3.60
C THR A 97 -11.61 -4.04 2.71
N THR A 98 -10.35 -3.75 2.38
CA THR A 98 -10.01 -2.63 1.48
C THR A 98 -10.54 -2.87 0.07
N LEU A 99 -10.45 -4.11 -0.44
CA LEU A 99 -11.00 -4.47 -1.75
C LEU A 99 -12.52 -4.30 -1.77
N ALA A 100 -13.24 -4.80 -0.76
CA ALA A 100 -14.69 -4.65 -0.67
C ALA A 100 -15.12 -3.18 -0.62
N LEU A 101 -14.38 -2.34 0.11
CA LEU A 101 -14.63 -0.90 0.15
C LEU A 101 -14.42 -0.24 -1.21
N LEU A 102 -13.36 -0.61 -1.94
CA LEU A 102 -13.12 -0.08 -3.28
C LEU A 102 -14.15 -0.58 -4.30
N ASP A 103 -14.63 -1.81 -4.16
CA ASP A 103 -15.73 -2.36 -4.95
C ASP A 103 -17.01 -1.56 -4.72
N GLU A 104 -17.33 -1.26 -3.46
CA GLU A 104 -18.49 -0.43 -3.09
C GLU A 104 -18.39 0.99 -3.68
N VAL A 105 -17.21 1.62 -3.59
CA VAL A 105 -16.97 2.95 -4.17
C VAL A 105 -17.15 2.94 -5.68
N GLU A 106 -16.66 1.90 -6.36
CA GLU A 106 -16.83 1.73 -7.81
C GLU A 106 -18.30 1.58 -8.20
N GLU A 107 -19.06 0.78 -7.46
CA GLU A 107 -20.47 0.52 -7.74
C GLU A 107 -21.38 1.72 -7.44
N LYS A 108 -21.12 2.44 -6.34
CA LYS A 108 -22.07 3.44 -5.81
C LYS A 108 -21.60 4.88 -5.92
N ASN A 109 -20.30 5.12 -5.95
CA ASN A 109 -19.74 6.46 -5.75
C ASN A 109 -18.77 6.90 -6.85
N LYS A 110 -18.71 6.20 -7.99
CA LYS A 110 -17.86 6.60 -9.13
C LYS A 110 -18.09 8.05 -9.56
N VAL A 111 -19.36 8.49 -9.62
CA VAL A 111 -19.74 9.84 -10.04
C VAL A 111 -19.20 10.94 -9.11
N GLU A 112 -18.92 10.62 -7.85
CA GLU A 112 -18.43 11.60 -6.85
C GLU A 112 -17.00 12.08 -7.13
N PHE A 113 -16.30 11.44 -8.07
CA PHE A 113 -14.98 11.85 -8.53
C PHE A 113 -15.02 12.83 -9.70
N GLU A 114 -16.17 13.04 -10.34
CA GLU A 114 -16.31 13.93 -11.50
C GLU A 114 -16.15 15.40 -11.10
N GLY A 115 -15.31 16.15 -11.83
CA GLY A 115 -15.10 17.58 -11.58
C GLY A 115 -14.32 17.90 -10.30
N LYS A 116 -13.64 16.91 -9.70
CA LYS A 116 -12.87 17.08 -8.45
C LYS A 116 -11.41 17.48 -8.69
N GLU A 117 -10.99 17.67 -9.94
CA GLU A 117 -9.61 17.98 -10.32
C GLU A 117 -9.06 19.20 -9.57
N ASP A 118 -9.86 20.26 -9.45
CA ASP A 118 -9.50 21.53 -8.79
C ASP A 118 -10.01 21.65 -7.35
N SER A 119 -10.72 20.64 -6.83
CA SER A 119 -11.25 20.67 -5.46
C SER A 119 -10.14 20.63 -4.41
N GLU A 120 -10.27 21.39 -3.32
CA GLU A 120 -9.28 21.39 -2.24
C GLU A 120 -9.24 20.03 -1.52
N VAL A 121 -8.03 19.50 -1.39
CA VAL A 121 -7.71 18.32 -0.60
C VAL A 121 -6.68 18.72 0.46
N VAL A 122 -7.03 18.50 1.73
CA VAL A 122 -6.14 18.75 2.86
C VAL A 122 -5.66 17.42 3.40
N LEU A 123 -4.33 17.29 3.47
CA LEU A 123 -3.63 16.19 4.13
C LEU A 123 -3.00 16.73 5.40
N VAL A 124 -3.35 16.16 6.55
CA VAL A 124 -2.70 16.47 7.82
C VAL A 124 -1.77 15.33 8.17
N THR A 125 -0.46 15.61 8.22
CA THR A 125 0.57 14.63 8.59
C THR A 125 1.40 15.20 9.72
N ARG A 126 1.48 14.49 10.85
CA ARG A 126 2.28 14.90 12.04
C ARG A 126 2.02 16.36 12.49
N GLY A 127 0.77 16.80 12.40
CA GLY A 127 0.37 18.17 12.77
C GLY A 127 0.73 19.25 11.75
N THR A 128 1.29 18.89 10.60
CA THR A 128 1.51 19.80 9.47
C THR A 128 0.43 19.59 8.42
N GLU A 129 -0.24 20.67 8.04
CA GLU A 129 -1.19 20.65 6.93
C GLU A 129 -0.49 20.84 5.60
N ARG A 130 -0.84 20.00 4.62
CA ARG A 130 -0.47 20.17 3.22
C ARG A 130 -1.75 20.27 2.39
N LYS A 131 -1.82 21.30 1.57
CA LYS A 131 -2.95 21.59 0.69
C LYS A 131 -2.65 21.19 -0.73
N PHE A 132 -3.63 20.59 -1.38
CA PHE A 132 -3.58 20.13 -2.75
C PHE A 132 -4.88 20.47 -3.46
N THR A 133 -4.83 20.43 -4.79
CA THR A 133 -6.03 20.14 -5.60
C THR A 133 -6.25 18.63 -5.67
N GLY A 134 -7.45 18.17 -6.03
CA GLY A 134 -7.73 16.74 -6.22
C GLY A 134 -6.76 16.09 -7.21
N GLN A 135 -6.47 16.75 -8.32
CA GLN A 135 -5.51 16.27 -9.32
C GLN A 135 -4.08 16.19 -8.75
N SER A 136 -3.58 17.26 -8.13
CA SER A 136 -2.20 17.27 -7.61
C SER A 136 -2.03 16.28 -6.46
N TYR A 137 -3.03 16.12 -5.58
CA TYR A 137 -3.03 15.09 -4.54
C TYR A 137 -2.91 13.68 -5.13
N VAL A 138 -3.74 13.36 -6.13
CA VAL A 138 -3.71 12.03 -6.78
C VAL A 138 -2.36 11.76 -7.44
N GLN A 139 -1.87 12.71 -8.22
CA GLN A 139 -0.69 12.52 -9.07
C GLN A 139 0.63 12.56 -8.28
N THR A 140 0.72 13.41 -7.26
CA THR A 140 2.01 13.67 -6.57
C THR A 140 2.11 13.04 -5.19
N PHE A 141 0.99 12.61 -4.61
CA PHE A 141 0.96 11.96 -3.30
C PHE A 141 0.36 10.56 -3.37
N ALA A 142 -0.93 10.42 -3.72
CA ALA A 142 -1.64 9.16 -3.55
C ALA A 142 -1.09 8.02 -4.42
N ILE A 143 -0.94 8.24 -5.74
CA ILE A 143 -0.42 7.21 -6.65
C ILE A 143 1.04 6.84 -6.32
N PRO A 144 1.98 7.80 -6.18
CA PRO A 144 3.36 7.49 -5.82
C PRO A 144 3.47 6.74 -4.48
N ASN A 145 2.78 7.21 -3.46
CA ASN A 145 2.81 6.61 -2.12
C ASN A 145 2.25 5.18 -2.14
N PHE A 146 1.09 4.96 -2.76
CA PHE A 146 0.48 3.64 -2.86
C PHE A 146 1.43 2.63 -3.51
N TYR A 147 1.99 2.96 -4.69
CA TYR A 147 2.87 2.04 -5.39
C TYR A 147 4.23 1.87 -4.71
N PHE A 148 4.73 2.89 -4.00
CA PHE A 148 5.92 2.74 -3.17
C PHE A 148 5.74 1.63 -2.14
N HIS A 149 4.61 1.61 -1.42
CA HIS A 149 4.35 0.58 -0.41
C HIS A 149 4.09 -0.80 -1.01
N VAL A 150 3.39 -0.88 -2.16
CA VAL A 150 3.22 -2.14 -2.89
C VAL A 150 4.56 -2.72 -3.34
N THR A 151 5.43 -1.90 -3.93
CA THR A 151 6.76 -2.32 -4.36
C THR A 151 7.65 -2.67 -3.17
N THR A 152 7.57 -1.93 -2.07
CA THR A 152 8.35 -2.23 -0.87
C THR A 152 7.95 -3.56 -0.26
N ALA A 153 6.65 -3.87 -0.16
CA ALA A 153 6.16 -5.18 0.27
C ALA A 153 6.66 -6.31 -0.64
N TYR A 154 6.66 -6.10 -1.96
CA TYR A 154 7.24 -7.05 -2.92
C TYR A 154 8.73 -7.30 -2.66
N THR A 155 9.51 -6.24 -2.47
CA THR A 155 10.96 -6.32 -2.22
C THR A 155 11.27 -6.99 -0.88
N GLN A 156 10.54 -6.65 0.19
CA GLN A 156 10.68 -7.29 1.51
C GLN A 156 10.49 -8.80 1.41
N ARG A 157 9.47 -9.26 0.68
CA ARG A 157 9.27 -10.69 0.44
C ARG A 157 10.44 -11.30 -0.34
N ASN A 158 10.85 -10.71 -1.45
CA ASN A 158 11.91 -11.26 -2.30
C ASN A 158 13.27 -11.33 -1.61
N GLU A 159 13.71 -10.25 -0.97
CA GLU A 159 15.02 -10.19 -0.33
C GLU A 159 15.12 -11.18 0.83
N ILE A 160 14.04 -11.38 1.59
CA ILE A 160 14.03 -12.38 2.66
C ILE A 160 14.05 -13.80 2.09
N THR A 161 13.40 -14.04 0.95
CA THR A 161 13.54 -15.34 0.26
C THR A 161 14.96 -15.57 -0.26
N GLU A 162 15.62 -14.54 -0.78
CA GLU A 162 16.99 -14.64 -1.29
C GLU A 162 18.05 -14.73 -0.20
N ILE A 163 17.95 -13.93 0.87
CA ILE A 163 18.85 -13.96 2.03
C ILE A 163 18.85 -15.36 2.63
N ASN A 164 17.68 -15.95 2.87
CA ASN A 164 17.58 -17.31 3.42
C ASN A 164 18.10 -18.40 2.46
N ILE A 165 17.98 -18.22 1.13
CA ILE A 165 18.64 -19.09 0.15
C ILE A 165 20.18 -18.94 0.22
N LYS A 166 20.68 -17.72 0.42
CA LYS A 166 22.13 -17.40 0.55
C LYS A 166 22.70 -17.80 1.92
N GLU A 167 21.93 -17.82 3.00
CA GLU A 167 22.39 -18.41 4.26
C GLU A 167 22.54 -19.93 4.14
N LYS A 168 21.70 -20.57 3.32
CA LYS A 168 21.91 -21.97 2.88
C LYS A 168 23.04 -22.12 1.84
N LYS A 169 23.50 -21.03 1.20
CA LYS A 169 24.58 -20.99 0.18
C LYS A 169 25.41 -19.70 0.30
N VAL A 170 26.40 -19.69 1.18
CA VAL A 170 27.33 -18.58 1.50
C VAL A 170 27.72 -17.73 0.28
N VAL A 171 27.12 -16.55 0.03
CA VAL A 171 27.75 -15.44 -0.75
C VAL A 171 27.14 -14.06 -0.40
N LYS A 172 28.02 -13.13 0.00
CA LYS A 172 27.81 -11.68 0.19
C LYS A 172 27.48 -10.95 -1.12
N ARG A 173 26.54 -10.00 -1.09
CA ARG A 173 26.67 -8.71 -1.82
C ARG A 173 25.89 -7.60 -1.10
N GLN A 174 26.63 -6.60 -0.64
CA GLN A 174 26.14 -5.30 -0.16
C GLN A 174 26.11 -4.32 -1.34
N ASN A 175 25.23 -3.32 -1.22
CA ASN A 175 25.08 -2.11 -2.03
C ASN A 175 24.13 -2.17 -3.24
N VAL A 176 22.85 -1.88 -2.99
CA VAL A 176 22.00 -1.11 -3.93
C VAL A 176 21.06 -0.10 -3.23
N TYR A 177 20.76 -0.21 -1.93
CA TYR A 177 19.51 0.36 -1.39
C TYR A 177 19.55 1.73 -0.68
N SER A 178 20.59 2.56 -0.89
CA SER A 178 20.68 3.86 -0.18
C SER A 178 19.64 4.91 -0.59
N ILE A 179 18.81 4.68 -1.62
CA ILE A 179 17.85 5.67 -2.14
C ILE A 179 16.42 5.44 -1.61
N VAL A 180 16.06 4.23 -1.17
CA VAL A 180 14.71 3.90 -0.68
C VAL A 180 14.49 4.38 0.77
N VAL A 181 15.58 4.47 1.56
CA VAL A 181 15.55 4.78 3.00
C VAL A 181 15.07 6.21 3.31
N THR A 182 15.38 7.18 2.45
CA THR A 182 15.09 8.60 2.73
C THR A 182 13.59 8.95 2.71
N ILE A 183 12.76 8.18 2.00
CA ILE A 183 11.31 8.46 1.88
C ILE A 183 10.58 8.08 3.18
N GLN A 184 11.08 7.08 3.90
CA GLN A 184 10.40 6.52 5.08
C GLN A 184 10.52 7.37 6.35
N ILE A 185 11.40 8.38 6.34
CA ILE A 185 11.67 9.27 7.47
C ILE A 185 10.83 10.56 7.39
N GLN A 186 10.16 10.83 6.26
CA GLN A 186 9.43 12.09 6.03
C GLN A 186 7.92 11.96 5.82
N GLU A 187 7.35 10.75 5.90
CA GLU A 187 5.90 10.52 5.91
C GLU A 187 5.40 10.09 7.29
#